data_AF-A0A4R7WCB8-F1
#
_entry.id   AF-A0A4R7WCB8-F1
#
_cell.length_a   1.000
_cell.length_b   1.000
_cell.length_c   1.000
_cell.angle_alpha   90.00
_cell.angle_beta   90.00
_cell.angle_gamma   90.00
#
_symmetry.space_group_name_H-M   'P 1'
#
loop_
_entity.id
_entity.type
_entity.pdbx_description
1 polymer ?
#
loop_
_entity_poly.entity_id
_entity_poly.type
_entity_poly.pdbx_seq_one_letter_code
_entity_poly.pdbx_strand_id
1 'polypeptide(L)'
;MNMLSTAIKRVALLLLLYALNAQAALTGPETTQLLNNRYQSTTTTCAASKPAWYCNGVLVKTRTPVAGQPFWQHDSNATALGAEGVVYLRKDLGISQLTQANGVIFSDLFTAIGEGKTLDVLCAYPFTQELDASRSDYGCALMTSATTADVSSCAALGVTDSPTWLAHFQQSGNQPAQQCSLSSLLPQQFDASLKAHRGLGSEWSARANRLQVRNWDASIPQRVPVQALFYDINQVGTLTAAQKDQRDYFNATGQWLPVLRMNLNDSDGQVFGFNGQDQLYVGYAIAAGMNARYTDTRPECSNQQAAYFCNGILFRSNAATTAFHAWDPSPGSVRNNGVSFSYIRSDIVISSVVYNRHFGFTFKELAAPAVYTPTLRCAYPYDAGTSGSPDPCTFRQVCSAIGITSVDLWLARYRGNPILGCAFSADAEQFQLSIDVRKAIPNRVDWNEIMLAAWPLSIPNQLPLESLYYQSDSGGLPNAQFIQNDYFQQTGRFLPIMTMNLGAPGGVMFSYDPAQQLAPGAPSLSSFGTRPQSTVPPP
;
A
#
# COMPACT_ATOMS: atom_id res chain seq x y z
N MET A 1 -49.23 20.26 -18.19
CA MET A 1 -48.49 18.97 -18.18
C MET A 1 -47.37 18.86 -19.22
N ASN A 2 -47.42 19.54 -20.39
CA ASN A 2 -46.35 19.44 -21.40
C ASN A 2 -45.02 20.15 -21.05
N MET A 3 -45.02 21.24 -20.29
CA MET A 3 -43.76 21.94 -19.94
C MET A 3 -42.89 21.17 -18.94
N LEU A 4 -43.49 20.46 -17.97
CA LEU A 4 -42.75 19.67 -16.98
C LEU A 4 -42.06 18.45 -17.62
N SER A 5 -42.72 17.79 -18.57
CA SER A 5 -42.15 16.65 -19.31
C SER A 5 -40.95 17.06 -20.16
N THR A 6 -40.98 18.27 -20.73
CA THR A 6 -39.90 18.79 -21.58
C THR A 6 -38.68 19.20 -20.75
N ALA A 7 -38.89 19.75 -19.54
CA ALA A 7 -37.82 20.08 -18.60
C ALA A 7 -37.12 18.83 -18.05
N ILE A 8 -37.89 17.79 -17.68
CA ILE A 8 -37.35 16.51 -17.19
C ILE A 8 -36.51 15.81 -18.27
N LYS A 9 -36.97 15.82 -19.53
CA LYS A 9 -36.21 15.25 -20.66
C LYS A 9 -34.90 16.01 -20.93
N ARG A 10 -34.88 17.34 -20.79
CA ARG A 10 -33.67 18.16 -20.96
C ARG A 10 -32.67 17.95 -19.82
N VAL A 11 -33.13 17.83 -18.58
CA VAL A 11 -32.28 17.53 -17.42
C VAL A 11 -31.71 16.11 -17.52
N ALA A 12 -32.51 15.12 -17.93
CA ALA A 12 -32.03 13.75 -18.15
C ALA A 12 -31.00 13.66 -19.30
N LEU A 13 -31.18 14.42 -20.37
CA LEU A 13 -30.22 14.48 -21.48
C LEU A 13 -28.91 15.18 -21.06
N LEU A 14 -28.98 16.25 -20.26
CA LEU A 14 -27.82 16.91 -19.66
C LEU A 14 -27.05 15.99 -18.68
N LEU A 15 -27.76 15.20 -17.87
CA LEU A 15 -27.15 14.20 -16.98
C LEU A 15 -26.51 13.04 -17.75
N LEU A 16 -27.13 12.56 -18.85
CA LEU A 16 -26.52 11.57 -19.73
C LEU A 16 -25.28 12.13 -20.46
N LEU A 17 -25.31 13.38 -20.90
CA LEU A 17 -24.17 14.05 -21.54
C LEU A 17 -23.02 14.33 -20.55
N TYR A 18 -23.30 14.53 -19.27
CA TYR A 18 -22.28 14.58 -18.21
C TYR A 18 -21.69 13.20 -17.91
N ALA A 19 -22.50 12.13 -17.92
CA ALA A 19 -22.02 10.76 -17.71
C ALA A 19 -21.17 10.24 -18.88
N LEU A 20 -21.40 10.72 -20.11
CA LEU A 20 -20.63 10.38 -21.31
C LEU A 20 -19.29 11.13 -21.43
N ASN A 21 -19.07 12.18 -20.63
CA ASN A 21 -17.83 12.97 -20.61
C ASN A 21 -16.94 12.70 -19.39
N ALA A 22 -17.28 11.71 -18.56
CA ALA A 22 -16.31 11.13 -17.64
C ALA A 22 -15.32 10.30 -18.48
N GLN A 23 -14.26 10.93 -18.97
CA GLN A 23 -13.07 10.19 -19.40
C GLN A 23 -12.66 9.33 -18.21
N ALA A 24 -12.92 8.02 -18.30
CA ALA A 24 -12.51 7.09 -17.27
C ALA A 24 -10.98 7.19 -17.18
N ALA A 25 -10.47 7.66 -16.05
CA ALA A 25 -9.05 7.63 -15.77
C ALA A 25 -8.57 6.18 -15.90
N LEU A 26 -7.41 5.97 -16.54
CA LEU A 26 -6.83 4.64 -16.69
C LEU A 26 -6.72 3.97 -15.32
N THR A 27 -7.18 2.72 -15.24
CA THR A 27 -7.00 1.92 -14.05
C THR A 27 -5.52 1.58 -13.84
N GLY A 28 -5.16 1.15 -12.63
CA GLY A 28 -3.80 0.68 -12.33
C GLY A 28 -3.30 -0.41 -13.30
N PRO A 29 -4.08 -1.49 -13.54
CA PRO A 29 -3.71 -2.53 -14.51
C PRO A 29 -3.55 -2.01 -15.95
N GLU A 30 -4.42 -1.12 -16.42
CA GLU A 30 -4.32 -0.52 -17.75
C GLU A 30 -3.08 0.36 -17.88
N THR A 31 -2.77 1.15 -16.85
CA THR A 31 -1.54 1.94 -16.76
C THR A 31 -0.30 1.05 -16.87
N THR A 32 -0.27 -0.08 -16.15
CA THR A 32 0.81 -1.07 -16.25
C THR A 32 0.96 -1.61 -17.67
N GLN A 33 -0.13 -2.01 -18.31
CA GLN A 33 -0.10 -2.56 -19.67
C GLN A 33 0.44 -1.52 -20.67
N LEU A 34 -0.03 -0.27 -20.59
CA LEU A 34 0.44 0.83 -21.42
C LEU A 34 1.96 1.05 -21.25
N LEU A 35 2.45 1.03 -20.01
CA LEU A 35 3.86 1.21 -19.69
C LEU A 35 4.74 0.07 -20.23
N ASN A 36 4.32 -1.18 -20.05
CA ASN A 36 5.06 -2.33 -20.60
C ASN A 36 5.08 -2.29 -22.13
N ASN A 37 3.97 -1.92 -22.79
CA ASN A 37 3.94 -1.75 -24.25
C ASN A 37 4.92 -0.68 -24.73
N ARG A 38 4.97 0.47 -24.05
CA ARG A 38 5.93 1.55 -24.35
C ARG A 38 7.37 1.12 -24.12
N TYR A 39 7.65 0.42 -23.02
CA TYR A 39 8.98 -0.08 -22.70
C TYR A 39 9.49 -1.08 -23.75
N GLN A 40 8.61 -1.95 -24.24
CA GLN A 40 8.94 -3.00 -25.22
C GLN A 40 9.19 -2.46 -26.64
N SER A 41 8.58 -1.33 -26.99
CA SER A 41 8.74 -0.70 -28.31
C SER A 41 10.14 -0.10 -28.49
N THR A 42 10.84 -0.50 -29.55
CA THR A 42 12.22 -0.05 -29.86
C THR A 42 12.30 0.86 -31.09
N THR A 43 11.17 1.35 -31.60
CA THR A 43 11.13 2.26 -32.75
C THR A 43 12.03 3.49 -32.50
N THR A 44 12.90 3.81 -33.45
CA THR A 44 13.90 4.87 -33.32
C THR A 44 13.37 6.26 -33.70
N THR A 45 12.32 6.32 -34.52
CA THR A 45 11.66 7.55 -34.96
C THR A 45 10.14 7.39 -34.89
N CYS A 46 9.48 8.29 -34.18
CA CYS A 46 8.03 8.38 -34.06
C CYS A 46 7.40 9.08 -35.28
N ALA A 47 6.07 9.08 -35.35
CA ALA A 47 5.33 9.80 -36.38
C ALA A 47 5.76 11.28 -36.50
N ALA A 48 5.65 11.84 -37.71
CA ALA A 48 6.10 13.20 -38.05
C ALA A 48 7.59 13.46 -37.75
N SER A 49 8.44 12.44 -37.94
CA SER A 49 9.90 12.51 -37.73
C SER A 49 10.26 13.01 -36.33
N LYS A 50 9.53 12.54 -35.31
CA LYS A 50 9.80 12.87 -33.91
C LYS A 50 10.77 11.87 -33.28
N PRO A 51 11.63 12.27 -32.34
CA PRO A 51 12.51 11.37 -31.60
C PRO A 51 11.75 10.29 -30.83
N ALA A 52 12.37 9.13 -30.60
CA ALA A 52 11.73 7.94 -30.01
C ALA A 52 10.97 8.18 -28.70
N TRP A 53 11.45 9.09 -27.84
CA TRP A 53 10.82 9.38 -26.55
C TRP A 53 9.39 9.95 -26.66
N TYR A 54 8.99 10.46 -27.83
CA TYR A 54 7.64 10.96 -28.09
C TYR A 54 6.57 9.87 -28.11
N CYS A 55 6.92 8.62 -28.45
CA CYS A 55 5.95 7.55 -28.66
C CYS A 55 6.30 6.23 -27.99
N ASN A 56 7.54 6.04 -27.54
CA ASN A 56 7.95 4.85 -26.80
C ASN A 56 8.94 5.16 -25.69
N GLY A 57 9.32 4.11 -24.96
CA GLY A 57 10.06 4.21 -23.72
C GLY A 57 9.25 4.83 -22.58
N VAL A 58 9.82 4.73 -21.38
CA VAL A 58 9.20 5.19 -20.15
C VAL A 58 10.16 6.16 -19.46
N LEU A 59 9.66 7.35 -19.13
CA LEU A 59 10.42 8.35 -18.40
C LEU A 59 10.15 8.20 -16.91
N VAL A 60 11.21 8.03 -16.12
CA VAL A 60 11.12 7.91 -14.66
C VAL A 60 12.05 8.91 -13.99
N LYS A 61 11.58 9.53 -12.90
CA LYS A 61 12.42 10.28 -11.98
C LYS A 61 12.49 9.51 -10.68
N THR A 62 13.69 9.08 -10.31
CA THR A 62 13.99 8.52 -8.99
C THR A 62 13.82 9.60 -7.93
N ARG A 63 13.38 9.22 -6.72
CA ARG A 63 13.21 10.16 -5.61
C ARG A 63 14.50 10.94 -5.32
N THR A 64 14.40 12.19 -4.86
CA THR A 64 15.56 12.89 -4.27
C THR A 64 15.84 12.32 -2.87
N PRO A 65 17.10 12.22 -2.43
CA PRO A 65 17.44 11.75 -1.07
C PRO A 65 16.99 12.71 0.05
N VAL A 66 16.45 13.89 -0.29
CA VAL A 66 16.05 14.90 0.68
C VAL A 66 14.78 14.46 1.41
N ALA A 67 14.93 14.14 2.69
CA ALA A 67 13.83 13.65 3.52
C ALA A 67 12.67 14.66 3.57
N GLY A 68 11.46 14.16 3.33
CA GLY A 68 10.22 14.96 3.43
C GLY A 68 9.92 15.85 2.23
N GLN A 69 10.82 15.94 1.23
CA GLN A 69 10.53 16.68 0.01
C GLN A 69 9.54 15.91 -0.88
N PRO A 70 8.41 16.52 -1.29
CA PRO A 70 7.51 15.92 -2.27
C PRO A 70 8.19 15.76 -3.64
N PHE A 71 7.87 14.70 -4.38
CA PHE A 71 8.56 14.38 -5.65
C PHE A 71 8.39 15.46 -6.74
N TRP A 72 7.31 16.26 -6.66
CA TRP A 72 7.01 17.34 -7.59
C TRP A 72 7.72 18.66 -7.23
N GLN A 73 8.48 18.71 -6.14
CA GLN A 73 9.36 19.83 -5.85
C GLN A 73 10.75 19.61 -6.46
N HIS A 74 11.46 20.72 -6.65
CA HIS A 74 12.83 20.76 -7.15
C HIS A 74 13.81 20.92 -5.99
N ASP A 75 14.91 20.17 -6.00
CA ASP A 75 16.02 20.42 -5.08
C ASP A 75 16.83 21.67 -5.51
N SER A 76 17.86 22.01 -4.73
CA SER A 76 18.68 23.20 -5.00
C SER A 76 19.42 23.14 -6.34
N ASN A 77 19.88 21.96 -6.76
CA ASN A 77 20.62 21.79 -8.00
C ASN A 77 19.66 21.88 -9.19
N ALA A 78 18.52 21.20 -9.14
CA ALA A 78 17.49 21.29 -10.16
C ALA A 78 16.95 22.71 -10.29
N THR A 79 16.78 23.43 -9.18
CA THR A 79 16.36 24.84 -9.19
C THR A 79 17.41 25.74 -9.86
N ALA A 80 18.69 25.56 -9.53
CA ALA A 80 19.77 26.35 -10.12
C ALA A 80 19.97 26.08 -11.61
N LEU A 81 19.81 24.83 -12.04
CA LEU A 81 19.84 24.42 -13.44
C LEU A 81 18.59 24.89 -14.20
N GLY A 82 17.43 24.97 -13.54
CA GLY A 82 16.14 25.11 -14.19
C GLY A 82 15.66 23.82 -14.87
N ALA A 83 16.24 22.67 -14.53
CA ALA A 83 15.91 21.37 -15.09
C ALA A 83 16.14 20.19 -14.12
N GLU A 84 15.43 19.11 -14.38
CA GLU A 84 15.45 17.85 -13.65
C GLU A 84 16.09 16.73 -14.49
N GLY A 85 16.79 15.82 -13.81
CA GLY A 85 17.26 14.57 -14.40
C GLY A 85 16.18 13.50 -14.39
N VAL A 86 15.92 12.91 -15.56
CA VAL A 86 15.02 11.74 -15.69
C VAL A 86 15.73 10.62 -16.42
N VAL A 87 15.39 9.38 -16.09
CA VAL A 87 15.88 8.17 -16.76
C VAL A 87 14.89 7.78 -17.85
N TYR A 88 15.39 7.45 -19.03
CA TYR A 88 14.61 6.92 -20.14
C TYR A 88 14.81 5.41 -20.26
N LEU A 89 13.80 4.66 -19.85
CA LEU A 89 13.77 3.20 -19.87
C LEU A 89 13.21 2.68 -21.19
N ARG A 90 13.91 1.72 -21.80
CA ARG A 90 13.46 1.00 -22.99
C ARG A 90 14.15 -0.37 -23.03
N LYS A 91 13.45 -1.38 -23.54
CA LYS A 91 13.88 -2.79 -23.50
C LYS A 91 15.30 -3.03 -24.00
N ASP A 92 15.69 -2.34 -25.07
CA ASP A 92 16.96 -2.57 -25.73
C ASP A 92 18.15 -1.85 -25.07
N LEU A 93 17.92 -1.00 -24.06
CA LEU A 93 18.98 -0.21 -23.41
C LEU A 93 19.75 -1.00 -22.35
N GLY A 94 19.19 -2.06 -21.78
CA GLY A 94 19.86 -2.89 -20.78
C GLY A 94 19.93 -2.27 -19.38
N ILE A 95 19.27 -1.14 -19.13
CA ILE A 95 19.24 -0.46 -17.83
C ILE A 95 18.59 -1.37 -16.79
N SER A 96 19.35 -1.73 -15.76
CA SER A 96 18.92 -2.56 -14.63
C SER A 96 19.20 -1.91 -13.28
N GLN A 97 19.86 -0.75 -13.27
CA GLN A 97 20.24 -0.02 -12.06
C GLN A 97 19.70 1.41 -12.10
N LEU A 98 18.97 1.79 -11.05
CA LEU A 98 18.54 3.16 -10.78
C LEU A 98 19.23 3.70 -9.53
N THR A 99 19.35 5.01 -9.43
CA THR A 99 19.99 5.67 -8.27
C THR A 99 19.16 5.57 -6.99
N GLN A 100 17.84 5.42 -7.10
CA GLN A 100 16.94 5.12 -6.00
C GLN A 100 15.92 4.07 -6.43
N ALA A 101 15.41 3.34 -5.44
CA ALA A 101 14.54 2.19 -5.63
C ALA A 101 13.04 2.55 -5.64
N ASN A 102 12.69 3.84 -5.69
CA ASN A 102 11.33 4.32 -5.86
C ASN A 102 11.33 5.71 -6.52
N GLY A 103 10.17 6.11 -7.06
CA GLY A 103 10.05 7.41 -7.70
C GLY A 103 8.75 7.57 -8.46
N VAL A 104 8.78 8.42 -9.49
CA VAL A 104 7.63 8.80 -10.30
C VAL A 104 7.84 8.44 -11.76
N ILE A 105 6.74 8.09 -12.42
CA ILE A 105 6.66 7.77 -13.85
C ILE A 105 5.88 8.90 -14.53
N PHE A 106 6.48 9.49 -15.55
CA PHE A 106 5.83 10.55 -16.33
C PHE A 106 4.90 9.96 -17.39
N SER A 107 3.80 10.67 -17.65
CA SER A 107 2.85 10.40 -18.73
C SER A 107 3.56 10.39 -20.09
N ASP A 108 3.06 9.63 -21.07
CA ASP A 108 3.49 9.86 -22.45
C ASP A 108 3.04 11.25 -22.92
N LEU A 109 3.69 11.72 -23.99
CA LEU A 109 3.45 13.05 -24.51
C LEU A 109 1.99 13.27 -24.96
N PHE A 110 1.34 12.29 -25.60
CA PHE A 110 -0.03 12.48 -26.09
C PHE A 110 -1.03 12.58 -24.95
N THR A 111 -0.89 11.71 -23.94
CA THR A 111 -1.67 11.79 -22.70
C THR A 111 -1.43 13.12 -22.00
N ALA A 112 -0.16 13.52 -21.82
CA ALA A 112 0.18 14.79 -21.19
C ALA A 112 -0.46 15.98 -21.93
N ILE A 113 -0.31 16.06 -23.26
CA ILE A 113 -0.90 17.13 -24.09
C ILE A 113 -2.43 17.13 -23.97
N GLY A 114 -3.06 15.95 -23.99
CA GLY A 114 -4.50 15.81 -23.81
C GLY A 114 -4.99 16.35 -22.45
N GLU A 115 -4.13 16.29 -21.43
CA GLU A 115 -4.37 16.85 -20.10
C GLU A 115 -3.91 18.32 -19.94
N GLY A 116 -3.40 18.95 -21.01
CA GLY A 116 -2.82 20.29 -20.96
C GLY A 116 -1.52 20.38 -20.17
N LYS A 117 -0.82 19.25 -19.99
CA LYS A 117 0.47 19.13 -19.31
C LYS A 117 1.56 18.90 -20.36
N THR A 118 2.74 19.47 -20.18
CA THR A 118 3.86 19.22 -21.10
C THR A 118 5.12 18.88 -20.32
N LEU A 119 5.93 18.02 -20.92
CA LEU A 119 7.25 17.68 -20.44
C LEU A 119 8.25 18.09 -21.52
N ASP A 120 9.04 19.12 -21.25
CA ASP A 120 9.99 19.65 -22.22
C ASP A 120 11.34 18.94 -22.01
N VAL A 121 11.58 17.88 -22.77
CA VAL A 121 12.89 17.23 -22.83
C VAL A 121 13.86 18.14 -23.57
N LEU A 122 15.00 18.40 -22.97
CA LEU A 122 15.99 19.38 -23.40
C LEU A 122 17.15 18.71 -24.14
N CYS A 123 17.77 17.70 -23.51
CA CYS A 123 18.89 16.97 -24.10
C CYS A 123 19.02 15.55 -23.50
N ALA A 124 19.85 14.73 -24.13
CA ALA A 124 20.09 13.34 -23.76
C ALA A 124 21.58 13.06 -23.49
N TYR A 125 21.86 12.39 -22.38
CA TYR A 125 23.16 11.83 -22.04
C TYR A 125 23.09 10.30 -22.06
N PRO A 126 24.01 9.61 -22.77
CA PRO A 126 24.08 8.16 -22.76
C PRO A 126 24.23 7.57 -21.36
N PHE A 127 24.97 8.18 -20.44
CA PHE A 127 25.08 7.72 -19.05
C PHE A 127 24.77 8.84 -18.08
N THR A 128 24.20 8.51 -16.93
CA THR A 128 23.99 9.45 -15.84
C THR A 128 25.30 10.08 -15.40
N GLN A 129 25.25 11.38 -15.16
CA GLN A 129 26.28 12.13 -14.43
C GLN A 129 25.63 13.10 -13.45
N GLU A 130 26.43 13.53 -12.47
CA GLU A 130 26.09 14.66 -11.62
C GLU A 130 26.20 15.96 -12.43
N LEU A 131 25.19 16.81 -12.31
CA LEU A 131 25.12 18.13 -12.92
C LEU A 131 24.87 19.15 -11.82
N ASP A 132 25.62 20.23 -11.83
CA ASP A 132 25.49 21.34 -10.90
C ASP A 132 25.32 22.68 -11.63
N ALA A 133 25.12 23.74 -10.86
CA ALA A 133 24.87 25.09 -11.37
C ALA A 133 25.99 25.68 -12.25
N SER A 134 27.17 25.06 -12.32
CA SER A 134 28.24 25.50 -13.23
C SER A 134 27.92 25.17 -14.70
N ARG A 135 26.99 24.25 -14.95
CA ARG A 135 26.56 23.87 -16.30
C ARG A 135 25.47 24.82 -16.79
N SER A 136 25.78 25.59 -17.84
CA SER A 136 24.79 26.45 -18.49
C SER A 136 23.74 25.62 -19.27
N ASP A 137 22.72 26.33 -19.77
CA ASP A 137 21.69 25.78 -20.65
C ASP A 137 21.01 24.53 -20.07
N TYR A 138 20.52 24.67 -18.84
CA TYR A 138 19.77 23.61 -18.14
C TYR A 138 20.57 22.33 -17.90
N GLY A 139 21.89 22.46 -17.77
CA GLY A 139 22.77 21.31 -17.58
C GLY A 139 23.22 20.66 -18.88
N CYS A 140 22.72 21.09 -20.05
CA CYS A 140 22.98 20.46 -21.34
C CYS A 140 24.29 20.91 -22.00
N ALA A 141 24.80 22.10 -21.67
CA ALA A 141 26.04 22.63 -22.25
C ALA A 141 27.30 22.14 -21.51
N LEU A 142 28.41 22.04 -22.24
CA LEU A 142 29.72 21.72 -21.66
C LEU A 142 30.53 22.98 -21.32
N MET A 143 30.66 23.96 -22.22
CA MET A 143 31.40 25.22 -21.99
C MET A 143 30.98 26.43 -22.87
N THR A 144 30.22 26.24 -23.96
CA THR A 144 29.73 27.33 -24.82
C THR A 144 28.23 27.19 -25.06
N SER A 145 27.52 28.32 -25.09
CA SER A 145 26.07 28.38 -25.23
C SER A 145 25.62 27.76 -26.56
N ALA A 146 24.65 26.86 -26.48
CA ALA A 146 23.99 26.28 -27.63
C ALA A 146 22.96 27.26 -28.23
N THR A 147 22.44 26.98 -29.42
CA THR A 147 21.39 27.82 -30.02
C THR A 147 20.13 27.83 -29.15
N THR A 148 19.33 28.90 -29.20
CA THR A 148 18.11 29.00 -28.35
C THR A 148 17.08 27.91 -28.60
N ALA A 149 17.13 27.21 -29.74
CA ALA A 149 16.18 26.17 -30.12
C ALA A 149 16.60 24.76 -29.67
N ASP A 150 17.90 24.45 -29.70
CA ASP A 150 18.46 23.17 -29.28
C ASP A 150 19.64 23.44 -28.36
N VAL A 151 19.45 23.08 -27.08
CA VAL A 151 20.41 23.35 -26.00
C VAL A 151 21.49 22.27 -25.85
N SER A 152 21.50 21.26 -26.73
CA SER A 152 22.48 20.18 -26.67
C SER A 152 23.88 20.61 -27.14
N SER A 153 24.93 19.94 -26.66
CA SER A 153 26.33 20.37 -26.84
C SER A 153 27.13 19.56 -27.86
N CYS A 154 26.76 18.32 -28.18
CA CYS A 154 27.58 17.45 -29.03
C CYS A 154 27.78 18.00 -30.45
N ALA A 155 26.73 18.58 -31.05
CA ALA A 155 26.79 19.06 -32.43
C ALA A 155 27.87 20.16 -32.63
N ALA A 156 28.03 21.04 -31.64
CA ALA A 156 29.04 22.10 -31.66
C ALA A 156 30.48 21.55 -31.59
N LEU A 157 30.65 20.32 -31.11
CA LEU A 157 31.93 19.61 -31.05
C LEU A 157 32.17 18.70 -32.26
N GLY A 158 31.31 18.75 -33.28
CA GLY A 158 31.35 17.84 -34.43
C GLY A 158 30.88 16.41 -34.11
N VAL A 159 30.31 16.18 -32.93
CA VAL A 159 29.77 14.88 -32.49
C VAL A 159 28.29 14.82 -32.84
N THR A 160 27.91 13.99 -33.81
CA THR A 160 26.53 13.94 -34.32
C THR A 160 25.96 12.52 -34.47
N ASP A 161 26.79 11.50 -34.22
CA ASP A 161 26.39 10.10 -34.29
C ASP A 161 27.02 9.28 -33.15
N SER A 162 26.62 8.02 -33.03
CA SER A 162 27.10 7.15 -31.95
C SER A 162 28.60 6.83 -32.05
N PRO A 163 29.18 6.51 -33.23
CA PRO A 163 30.62 6.28 -33.34
C PRO A 163 31.47 7.49 -32.93
N THR A 164 31.11 8.69 -33.39
CA THR A 164 31.82 9.93 -33.01
C THR A 164 31.66 10.23 -31.53
N TRP A 165 30.49 9.96 -30.94
CA TRP A 165 30.27 10.12 -29.50
C TRP A 165 31.14 9.15 -28.68
N LEU A 166 31.20 7.88 -29.06
CA LEU A 166 32.02 6.88 -28.38
C LEU A 166 33.51 7.25 -28.45
N ALA A 167 33.99 7.71 -29.61
CA ALA A 167 35.35 8.18 -29.79
C ALA A 167 35.66 9.39 -28.90
N HIS A 168 34.76 10.38 -28.85
CA HIS A 168 34.90 11.55 -27.98
C HIS A 168 34.93 11.14 -26.50
N PHE A 169 34.00 10.29 -26.07
CA PHE A 169 33.92 9.82 -24.68
C PHE A 169 35.19 9.06 -24.25
N GLN A 170 35.73 8.22 -25.14
CA GLN A 170 36.98 7.52 -24.92
C GLN A 170 38.17 8.49 -24.81
N GLN A 171 38.24 9.53 -25.66
CA GLN A 171 39.26 10.57 -25.57
C GLN A 171 39.19 11.36 -24.26
N SER A 172 38.00 11.51 -23.68
CA SER A 172 37.80 12.09 -22.34
C SER A 172 38.04 11.11 -21.20
N GLY A 173 38.64 9.93 -21.46
CA GLY A 173 38.97 8.94 -20.44
C GLY A 173 37.75 8.22 -19.86
N ASN A 174 36.66 8.09 -20.64
CA ASN A 174 35.39 7.48 -20.23
C ASN A 174 34.77 8.10 -18.96
N GLN A 175 34.98 9.40 -18.74
CA GLN A 175 34.48 10.12 -17.57
C GLN A 175 33.04 10.62 -17.83
N PRO A 176 32.00 10.15 -17.10
CA PRO A 176 30.62 10.60 -17.31
C PRO A 176 30.45 12.12 -17.20
N ALA A 177 31.26 12.78 -16.37
CA ALA A 177 31.28 14.23 -16.24
C ALA A 177 31.78 14.94 -17.51
N GLN A 178 32.45 14.29 -18.46
CA GLN A 178 32.98 14.92 -19.68
C GLN A 178 32.12 14.62 -20.93
N GLN A 179 30.97 13.94 -20.75
CA GLN A 179 30.04 13.67 -21.85
C GLN A 179 29.45 14.97 -22.41
N CYS A 180 29.47 15.11 -23.74
CA CYS A 180 28.58 16.06 -24.41
C CYS A 180 27.15 15.51 -24.44
N SER A 181 26.16 16.41 -24.49
CA SER A 181 24.74 16.03 -24.62
C SER A 181 24.30 15.98 -26.08
N LEU A 182 23.47 15.00 -26.41
CA LEU A 182 22.86 14.85 -27.73
C LEU A 182 21.47 15.48 -27.74
N SER A 183 21.04 15.93 -28.92
CA SER A 183 19.73 16.56 -29.11
C SER A 183 18.58 15.63 -28.76
N SER A 184 17.62 16.15 -27.99
CA SER A 184 16.34 15.50 -27.73
C SER A 184 15.27 15.84 -28.79
N LEU A 185 15.58 16.73 -29.74
CA LEU A 185 14.68 17.24 -30.77
C LEU A 185 14.95 16.61 -32.14
N LEU A 186 16.20 16.27 -32.42
CA LEU A 186 16.63 15.64 -33.67
C LEU A 186 16.61 14.12 -33.54
N PRO A 187 15.78 13.38 -34.32
CA PRO A 187 15.67 11.92 -34.19
C PRO A 187 16.99 11.18 -34.34
N GLN A 188 17.85 11.63 -35.25
CA GLN A 188 19.16 11.01 -35.49
C GLN A 188 20.09 11.13 -34.28
N GLN A 189 20.15 12.29 -33.63
CA GLN A 189 21.00 12.47 -32.46
C GLN A 189 20.44 11.78 -31.22
N PHE A 190 19.12 11.77 -31.05
CA PHE A 190 18.50 11.00 -29.98
C PHE A 190 18.75 9.49 -30.16
N ASP A 191 18.60 8.96 -31.38
CA ASP A 191 18.96 7.57 -31.68
C ASP A 191 20.45 7.29 -31.44
N ALA A 192 21.33 8.25 -31.78
CA ALA A 192 22.74 8.17 -31.45
C ALA A 192 23.00 8.04 -29.95
N SER A 193 22.21 8.70 -29.08
CA SER A 193 22.38 8.60 -27.63
C SER A 193 22.04 7.20 -27.11
N LEU A 194 21.01 6.57 -27.69
CA LEU A 194 20.59 5.22 -27.35
C LEU A 194 21.58 4.16 -27.86
N LYS A 195 22.19 4.39 -29.03
CA LYS A 195 23.26 3.52 -29.55
C LYS A 195 24.55 3.68 -28.75
N ALA A 196 24.94 4.89 -28.39
CA ALA A 196 26.09 5.17 -27.57
C ALA A 196 25.99 4.50 -26.19
N HIS A 197 24.80 4.55 -25.56
CA HIS A 197 24.54 3.90 -24.27
C HIS A 197 24.87 2.39 -24.28
N ARG A 198 24.52 1.71 -25.39
CA ARG A 198 24.73 0.27 -25.56
C ARG A 198 26.13 -0.07 -26.08
N GLY A 199 26.89 0.93 -26.51
CA GLY A 199 28.15 0.75 -27.23
C GLY A 199 29.35 0.35 -26.36
N LEU A 200 29.21 0.39 -25.03
CA LEU A 200 30.30 0.12 -24.07
C LEU A 200 30.17 -1.21 -23.31
N GLY A 201 29.24 -2.08 -23.72
CA GLY A 201 29.02 -3.40 -23.11
C GLY A 201 27.99 -3.40 -21.98
N SER A 202 27.76 -4.58 -21.41
CA SER A 202 26.67 -4.82 -20.44
C SER A 202 26.86 -4.09 -19.11
N GLU A 203 28.09 -3.96 -18.61
CA GLU A 203 28.37 -3.24 -17.36
C GLU A 203 27.96 -1.77 -17.45
N TRP A 204 28.21 -1.14 -18.59
CA TRP A 204 27.81 0.24 -18.85
C TRP A 204 26.33 0.37 -19.12
N SER A 205 25.77 -0.54 -19.92
CA SER A 205 24.34 -0.56 -20.28
C SER A 205 23.44 -0.78 -19.06
N ALA A 206 23.93 -1.47 -18.02
CA ALA A 206 23.19 -1.66 -16.77
C ALA A 206 22.91 -0.34 -16.03
N ARG A 207 23.74 0.69 -16.22
CA ARG A 207 23.64 1.99 -15.53
C ARG A 207 22.53 2.84 -16.14
N ALA A 208 21.93 3.74 -15.37
CA ALA A 208 20.92 4.64 -15.91
C ALA A 208 21.51 5.64 -16.93
N ASN A 209 20.76 5.92 -18.01
CA ASN A 209 20.96 7.12 -18.84
C ASN A 209 20.37 8.36 -18.15
N ARG A 210 20.52 9.54 -18.77
CA ARG A 210 19.91 10.78 -18.24
C ARG A 210 19.39 11.66 -19.36
N LEU A 211 18.11 12.02 -19.29
CA LEU A 211 17.57 13.16 -20.03
C LEU A 211 17.47 14.36 -19.10
N GLN A 212 17.69 15.56 -19.63
CA GLN A 212 17.31 16.79 -18.94
C GLN A 212 15.92 17.21 -19.36
N VAL A 213 15.10 17.55 -18.39
CA VAL A 213 13.73 18.02 -18.57
C VAL A 213 13.60 19.36 -17.89
N ARG A 214 12.99 20.34 -18.57
CA ARG A 214 12.74 21.66 -17.99
C ARG A 214 11.93 21.54 -16.70
N ASN A 215 12.27 22.35 -15.69
CA ASN A 215 11.48 22.42 -14.47
C ASN A 215 10.03 22.79 -14.77
N TRP A 216 9.13 22.10 -14.08
CA TRP A 216 7.71 22.42 -14.07
C TRP A 216 7.42 23.43 -12.95
N ASP A 217 6.20 23.95 -12.91
CA ASP A 217 5.76 24.78 -11.79
C ASP A 217 5.45 23.89 -10.58
N ALA A 218 6.41 23.77 -9.67
CA ALA A 218 6.29 22.98 -8.45
C ALA A 218 5.19 23.47 -7.49
N SER A 219 4.64 24.67 -7.67
CA SER A 219 3.50 25.18 -6.88
C SER A 219 2.15 24.60 -7.32
N ILE A 220 2.09 23.96 -8.50
CA ILE A 220 0.87 23.39 -9.08
C ILE A 220 1.09 21.89 -9.38
N PRO A 221 1.11 21.00 -8.36
CA PRO A 221 1.37 19.57 -8.54
C PRO A 221 0.45 18.87 -9.55
N GLN A 222 -0.78 19.37 -9.72
CA GLN A 222 -1.76 18.85 -10.69
C GLN A 222 -1.30 19.03 -12.14
N ARG A 223 -0.38 19.97 -12.43
CA ARG A 223 0.13 20.22 -13.79
C ARG A 223 1.36 19.39 -14.14
N VAL A 224 1.95 18.69 -13.18
CA VAL A 224 3.09 17.81 -13.46
C VAL A 224 2.55 16.59 -14.24
N PRO A 225 3.13 16.25 -15.41
CA PRO A 225 2.64 15.16 -16.26
C PRO A 225 3.06 13.80 -15.71
N VAL A 226 2.50 13.42 -14.57
CA VAL A 226 2.77 12.15 -13.88
C VAL A 226 1.56 11.23 -14.01
N GLN A 227 1.83 9.96 -14.29
CA GLN A 227 0.77 8.95 -14.46
C GLN A 227 0.81 7.86 -13.38
N ALA A 228 1.95 7.68 -12.71
CA ALA A 228 2.13 6.65 -11.70
C ALA A 228 3.32 6.93 -10.79
N LEU A 229 3.32 6.28 -9.63
CA LEU A 229 4.47 6.12 -8.74
C LEU A 229 5.02 4.71 -8.91
N PHE A 230 6.29 4.48 -8.59
CA PHE A 230 6.89 3.14 -8.64
C PHE A 230 7.74 2.83 -7.42
N TYR A 231 7.88 1.54 -7.14
CA TYR A 231 8.87 1.00 -6.23
C TYR A 231 9.51 -0.28 -6.79
N ASP A 232 10.78 -0.51 -6.51
CA ASP A 232 11.50 -1.74 -6.85
C ASP A 232 11.10 -2.86 -5.89
N ILE A 233 10.58 -3.95 -6.45
CA ILE A 233 10.11 -5.10 -5.67
C ILE A 233 11.25 -5.90 -5.03
N ASN A 234 12.49 -5.70 -5.49
CA ASN A 234 13.67 -6.42 -4.99
C ASN A 234 14.34 -5.70 -3.80
N GLN A 235 13.79 -4.56 -3.37
CA GLN A 235 14.35 -3.74 -2.31
C GLN A 235 13.35 -3.58 -1.17
N VAL A 236 13.74 -3.97 0.05
CA VAL A 236 12.89 -3.83 1.24
C VAL A 236 12.72 -2.34 1.58
N GLY A 237 11.53 -1.93 2.04
CA GLY A 237 11.29 -0.52 2.44
C GLY A 237 10.67 0.36 1.37
N THR A 238 10.77 -0.01 0.09
CA THR A 238 10.49 0.89 -1.04
C THR A 238 9.01 1.12 -1.29
N LEU A 239 8.16 0.12 -1.03
CA LEU A 239 6.70 0.28 -1.11
C LEU A 239 6.20 1.37 -0.15
N THR A 240 6.68 1.40 1.11
CA THR A 240 6.31 2.45 2.08
C THR A 240 6.68 3.84 1.57
N ALA A 241 7.83 4.00 0.90
CA ALA A 241 8.25 5.27 0.32
C ALA A 241 7.31 5.71 -0.83
N ALA A 242 6.94 4.80 -1.73
CA ALA A 242 5.99 5.08 -2.80
C ALA A 242 4.58 5.37 -2.27
N GLN A 243 4.13 4.66 -1.24
CA GLN A 243 2.85 4.92 -0.57
C GLN A 243 2.85 6.29 0.13
N LYS A 244 3.97 6.69 0.75
CA LYS A 244 4.11 8.04 1.30
C LYS A 244 3.95 9.09 0.20
N ASP A 245 4.61 8.90 -0.95
CA ASP A 245 4.49 9.82 -2.08
C ASP A 245 3.05 9.84 -2.65
N GLN A 246 2.37 8.68 -2.63
CA GLN A 246 0.98 8.53 -3.04
C GLN A 246 0.04 9.36 -2.14
N ARG A 247 0.19 9.24 -0.81
CA ARG A 247 -0.59 10.05 0.14
C ARG A 247 -0.27 11.53 0.01
N ASP A 248 1.01 11.88 -0.05
CA ASP A 248 1.42 13.27 -0.07
C ASP A 248 0.85 13.96 -1.33
N TYR A 249 0.86 13.27 -2.49
CA TYR A 249 0.21 13.77 -3.72
C TYR A 249 -1.31 13.89 -3.56
N PHE A 250 -1.98 12.89 -2.99
CA PHE A 250 -3.43 12.95 -2.73
C PHE A 250 -3.79 14.12 -1.81
N ASN A 251 -3.02 14.37 -0.76
CA ASN A 251 -3.23 15.50 0.14
C ASN A 251 -3.08 16.85 -0.58
N ALA A 252 -2.14 16.95 -1.53
CA ALA A 252 -1.90 18.17 -2.29
C ALA A 252 -2.90 18.39 -3.44
N THR A 253 -3.50 17.33 -3.97
CA THR A 253 -4.24 17.38 -5.24
C THR A 253 -5.68 16.87 -5.20
N GLY A 254 -6.03 16.05 -4.20
CA GLY A 254 -7.25 15.26 -4.18
C GLY A 254 -7.24 14.06 -5.15
N GLN A 255 -6.12 13.78 -5.82
CA GLN A 255 -5.99 12.72 -6.83
C GLN A 255 -5.08 11.59 -6.34
N TRP A 256 -5.48 10.35 -6.60
CA TRP A 256 -4.64 9.18 -6.33
C TRP A 256 -3.82 8.82 -7.57
N LEU A 257 -2.49 8.77 -7.42
CA LEU A 257 -1.62 8.13 -8.41
C LEU A 257 -1.52 6.63 -8.10
N PRO A 258 -1.58 5.73 -9.09
CA PRO A 258 -1.35 4.31 -8.86
C PRO A 258 0.12 4.08 -8.48
N VAL A 259 0.34 3.24 -7.46
CA VAL A 259 1.67 2.72 -7.10
C VAL A 259 1.92 1.44 -7.89
N LEU A 260 2.96 1.42 -8.69
CA LEU A 260 3.33 0.29 -9.54
C LEU A 260 4.56 -0.43 -8.99
N ARG A 261 4.56 -1.74 -9.16
CA ARG A 261 5.73 -2.60 -8.97
C ARG A 261 6.67 -2.41 -10.15
N MET A 262 7.97 -2.27 -9.88
CA MET A 262 9.00 -2.26 -10.89
C MET A 262 9.96 -3.44 -10.68
N ASN A 263 10.22 -4.19 -11.75
CA ASN A 263 11.27 -5.20 -11.82
C ASN A 263 12.05 -5.03 -13.13
N LEU A 264 13.16 -4.29 -13.09
CA LEU A 264 13.98 -4.06 -14.29
C LEU A 264 14.68 -5.34 -14.80
N ASN A 265 14.73 -6.39 -13.97
CA ASN A 265 15.36 -7.66 -14.30
C ASN A 265 14.36 -8.73 -14.76
N ASP A 266 13.11 -8.34 -15.05
CA ASP A 266 12.10 -9.27 -15.56
C ASP A 266 12.50 -9.84 -16.93
N SER A 267 12.60 -11.17 -17.03
CA SER A 267 13.09 -11.86 -18.24
C SER A 267 12.14 -11.72 -19.43
N ASP A 268 10.85 -11.53 -19.18
CA ASP A 268 9.83 -11.34 -20.22
C ASP A 268 9.69 -9.85 -20.60
N GLY A 269 10.42 -8.98 -19.89
CA GLY A 269 10.38 -7.52 -20.00
C GLY A 269 9.05 -6.93 -19.55
N GLN A 270 8.31 -7.62 -18.68
CA GLN A 270 7.14 -7.07 -17.97
C GLN A 270 7.63 -6.29 -16.75
N VAL A 271 8.30 -5.17 -17.01
CA VAL A 271 8.97 -4.36 -15.98
C VAL A 271 7.99 -3.83 -14.95
N PHE A 272 6.78 -3.47 -15.37
CA PHE A 272 5.76 -2.88 -14.50
C PHE A 272 4.71 -3.90 -14.12
N GLY A 273 4.27 -3.85 -12.86
CA GLY A 273 3.16 -4.64 -12.32
C GLY A 273 2.21 -3.79 -11.47
N PHE A 274 0.98 -4.25 -11.26
CA PHE A 274 0.02 -3.62 -10.37
C PHE A 274 -0.53 -4.62 -9.37
N ASN A 275 -0.62 -4.20 -8.10
CA ASN A 275 -1.38 -4.92 -7.08
C ASN A 275 -2.23 -3.91 -6.29
N GLY A 276 -3.54 -4.19 -6.21
CA GLY A 276 -4.48 -3.38 -5.44
C GLY A 276 -4.16 -3.31 -3.95
N GLN A 277 -3.49 -4.33 -3.40
CA GLN A 277 -3.08 -4.36 -1.98
C GLN A 277 -1.92 -3.41 -1.67
N ASP A 278 -1.16 -2.97 -2.68
CA ASP A 278 -0.06 -2.02 -2.50
C ASP A 278 -0.58 -0.57 -2.45
N GLN A 279 -1.86 -0.34 -2.73
CA GLN A 279 -2.45 0.99 -2.82
C GLN A 279 -2.97 1.46 -1.47
N LEU A 280 -2.61 2.67 -1.02
CA LEU A 280 -3.14 3.20 0.24
C LEU A 280 -4.67 3.36 0.22
N TYR A 281 -5.26 3.69 -0.92
CA TYR A 281 -6.71 3.88 -1.01
C TYR A 281 -7.50 2.58 -0.84
N VAL A 282 -6.86 1.40 -0.84
CA VAL A 282 -7.53 0.12 -0.55
C VAL A 282 -8.19 0.09 0.83
N GLY A 283 -7.65 0.86 1.78
CA GLY A 283 -8.18 0.95 3.14
C GLY A 283 -9.63 1.43 3.20
N TYR A 284 -10.08 2.27 2.26
CA TYR A 284 -11.48 2.71 2.19
C TYR A 284 -12.43 1.54 1.88
N ALA A 285 -12.06 0.69 0.92
CA ALA A 285 -12.85 -0.49 0.56
C ALA A 285 -12.87 -1.53 1.68
N ILE A 286 -11.74 -1.71 2.38
CA ILE A 286 -11.64 -2.60 3.54
C ILE A 286 -12.54 -2.10 4.67
N ALA A 287 -12.49 -0.81 5.03
CA ALA A 287 -13.37 -0.24 6.04
C ALA A 287 -14.85 -0.41 5.68
N ALA A 288 -15.23 -0.17 4.43
CA ALA A 288 -16.60 -0.39 3.96
C ALA A 288 -17.03 -1.86 4.09
N GLY A 289 -16.18 -2.81 3.68
CA GLY A 289 -16.42 -4.25 3.82
C GLY A 289 -16.56 -4.68 5.28
N MET A 290 -15.69 -4.18 6.16
CA MET A 290 -15.77 -4.45 7.60
C MET A 290 -17.07 -3.93 8.21
N ASN A 291 -17.52 -2.72 7.85
CA ASN A 291 -18.80 -2.18 8.32
C ASN A 291 -20.01 -2.98 7.78
N ALA A 292 -19.94 -3.45 6.53
CA ALA A 292 -20.97 -4.32 5.96
C ALA A 292 -21.06 -5.65 6.73
N ARG A 293 -19.94 -6.30 7.03
CA ARG A 293 -19.93 -7.53 7.84
C ARG A 293 -20.34 -7.29 9.29
N TYR A 294 -19.97 -6.15 9.88
CA TYR A 294 -20.39 -5.79 11.24
C TYR A 294 -21.92 -5.64 11.35
N THR A 295 -22.57 -5.06 10.33
CA THR A 295 -24.02 -4.82 10.32
C THR A 295 -24.84 -6.02 9.84
N ASP A 296 -24.20 -7.03 9.23
CA ASP A 296 -24.84 -8.28 8.85
C ASP A 296 -25.02 -9.18 10.09
N THR A 297 -26.27 -9.34 10.51
CA THR A 297 -26.66 -10.08 11.72
C THR A 297 -27.22 -11.47 11.43
N ARG A 298 -27.08 -11.97 10.19
CA ARG A 298 -27.57 -13.31 9.83
C ARG A 298 -26.99 -14.36 10.81
N PRO A 299 -27.82 -15.28 11.32
CA PRO A 299 -27.39 -16.28 12.28
C PRO A 299 -26.44 -17.31 11.66
N GLU A 300 -26.58 -17.54 10.35
CA GLU A 300 -25.82 -18.49 9.58
C GLU A 300 -25.40 -17.89 8.25
N CYS A 301 -24.28 -18.38 7.75
CA CYS A 301 -23.78 -18.14 6.40
C CYS A 301 -24.35 -19.18 5.44
N SER A 302 -24.00 -19.06 4.15
CA SER A 302 -24.34 -20.08 3.15
C SER A 302 -23.96 -21.48 3.61
N ASN A 303 -24.74 -22.48 3.23
CA ASN A 303 -24.53 -23.89 3.61
C ASN A 303 -24.59 -24.15 5.13
N GLN A 304 -25.40 -23.40 5.88
CA GLN A 304 -25.59 -23.56 7.34
C GLN A 304 -24.28 -23.44 8.13
N GLN A 305 -23.32 -22.67 7.59
CA GLN A 305 -22.08 -22.39 8.30
C GLN A 305 -22.32 -21.34 9.39
N ALA A 306 -21.56 -21.40 10.48
CA ALA A 306 -21.65 -20.41 11.54
C ALA A 306 -21.34 -18.98 11.05
N ALA A 307 -21.93 -17.98 11.69
CA ALA A 307 -21.85 -16.56 11.31
C ALA A 307 -20.41 -16.04 11.05
N TYR A 308 -19.42 -16.51 11.81
CA TYR A 308 -18.01 -16.09 11.66
C TYR A 308 -17.36 -16.46 10.32
N PHE A 309 -18.02 -17.26 9.47
CA PHE A 309 -17.58 -17.53 8.11
C PHE A 309 -17.90 -16.40 7.12
N CYS A 310 -18.85 -15.50 7.41
CA CYS A 310 -19.27 -14.48 6.45
C CYS A 310 -19.59 -13.11 7.06
N ASN A 311 -19.87 -13.03 8.35
CA ASN A 311 -20.21 -11.78 9.02
C ASN A 311 -19.56 -11.63 10.40
N GLY A 312 -19.81 -10.48 11.02
CA GLY A 312 -19.12 -9.98 12.18
C GLY A 312 -17.62 -9.75 11.94
N ILE A 313 -16.93 -9.33 13.00
CA ILE A 313 -15.49 -9.03 12.95
C ILE A 313 -14.79 -9.77 14.08
N LEU A 314 -13.83 -10.60 13.70
CA LEU A 314 -12.87 -11.21 14.62
C LEU A 314 -11.70 -10.25 14.81
N PHE A 315 -11.48 -9.83 16.05
CA PHE A 315 -10.37 -8.95 16.39
C PHE A 315 -9.64 -9.44 17.63
N ARG A 316 -8.35 -9.12 17.73
CA ARG A 316 -7.51 -9.49 18.85
C ARG A 316 -6.63 -8.32 19.25
N SER A 317 -6.71 -7.93 20.52
CA SER A 317 -5.70 -7.08 21.13
C SER A 317 -4.46 -7.91 21.45
N ASN A 318 -3.28 -7.43 21.06
CA ASN A 318 -2.00 -8.02 21.47
C ASN A 318 -0.97 -6.93 21.76
N ALA A 319 0.15 -7.28 22.39
CA ALA A 319 1.22 -6.33 22.64
C ALA A 319 1.92 -5.88 21.35
N ALA A 320 2.26 -4.59 21.27
CA ALA A 320 3.20 -4.05 20.31
C ALA A 320 4.59 -4.05 20.97
N THR A 321 5.48 -4.95 20.58
CA THR A 321 6.79 -5.10 21.24
C THR A 321 7.83 -5.58 20.25
N THR A 322 9.10 -5.37 20.56
CA THR A 322 10.24 -5.89 19.79
C THR A 322 10.56 -7.35 20.15
N ALA A 323 9.97 -7.90 21.20
CA ALA A 323 10.28 -9.25 21.68
C ALA A 323 9.60 -10.38 20.88
N PHE A 324 8.50 -10.09 20.20
CA PHE A 324 7.73 -11.03 19.40
C PHE A 324 6.78 -10.27 18.48
N HIS A 325 6.35 -10.91 17.40
CA HIS A 325 5.42 -10.31 16.45
C HIS A 325 3.97 -10.39 16.94
N ALA A 326 3.18 -9.34 16.68
CA ALA A 326 1.82 -9.22 17.21
C ALA A 326 0.87 -10.33 16.72
N TRP A 327 1.12 -10.94 15.56
CA TRP A 327 0.31 -12.02 14.98
C TRP A 327 0.77 -13.43 15.39
N ASP A 328 1.88 -13.57 16.12
CA ASP A 328 2.39 -14.88 16.53
C ASP A 328 1.71 -15.37 17.83
N PRO A 329 1.25 -16.64 17.89
CA PRO A 329 0.74 -17.23 19.11
C PRO A 329 1.77 -17.22 20.24
N SER A 330 1.33 -16.84 21.44
CA SER A 330 2.18 -16.90 22.63
C SER A 330 2.53 -18.35 22.99
N PRO A 331 3.62 -18.60 23.75
CA PRO A 331 3.92 -19.96 24.24
C PRO A 331 2.77 -20.61 25.02
N GLY A 332 1.98 -19.81 25.74
CA GLY A 332 0.76 -20.29 26.41
C GLY A 332 -0.30 -20.75 25.42
N SER A 333 -0.55 -19.95 24.38
CA SER A 333 -1.48 -20.27 23.30
C SER A 333 -1.07 -21.51 22.51
N VAL A 334 0.23 -21.69 22.27
CA VAL A 334 0.74 -22.93 21.63
C VAL A 334 0.48 -24.13 22.53
N ARG A 335 0.76 -24.04 23.83
CA ARG A 335 0.59 -25.15 24.78
C ARG A 335 -0.86 -25.61 24.93
N ASN A 336 -1.81 -24.68 25.01
CA ASN A 336 -3.23 -25.01 25.17
C ASN A 336 -4.01 -25.02 23.84
N ASN A 337 -3.32 -24.83 22.72
CA ASN A 337 -3.88 -24.73 21.38
C ASN A 337 -5.01 -23.68 21.28
N GLY A 338 -4.81 -22.51 21.91
CA GLY A 338 -5.84 -21.47 22.08
C GLY A 338 -5.31 -20.05 21.90
N VAL A 339 -5.73 -19.40 20.81
CA VAL A 339 -5.53 -17.96 20.59
C VAL A 339 -6.86 -17.26 20.76
N SER A 340 -6.93 -16.40 21.78
CA SER A 340 -8.15 -15.66 22.15
C SER A 340 -8.41 -14.49 21.20
N PHE A 341 -9.63 -14.40 20.70
CA PHE A 341 -10.17 -13.29 19.91
C PHE A 341 -11.45 -12.79 20.60
N SER A 342 -11.90 -11.63 20.16
CA SER A 342 -13.25 -11.17 20.37
C SER A 342 -13.98 -11.12 19.02
N TYR A 343 -15.30 -11.23 19.08
CA TYR A 343 -16.19 -11.17 17.93
C TYR A 343 -17.25 -10.10 18.14
N ILE A 344 -17.36 -9.15 17.21
CA ILE A 344 -18.36 -8.07 17.26
C ILE A 344 -19.30 -8.12 16.07
N ARG A 345 -20.55 -7.75 16.34
CA ARG A 345 -21.65 -7.63 15.39
C ARG A 345 -22.60 -6.55 15.92
N SER A 346 -23.37 -5.90 15.05
CA SER A 346 -24.18 -4.73 15.43
C SER A 346 -25.31 -5.03 16.42
N ASP A 347 -25.67 -6.31 16.59
CA ASP A 347 -26.71 -6.77 17.51
C ASP A 347 -26.18 -7.29 18.85
N ILE A 348 -24.89 -7.13 19.16
CA ILE A 348 -24.31 -7.41 20.47
C ILE A 348 -23.49 -6.22 20.98
N VAL A 349 -23.61 -5.92 22.27
CA VAL A 349 -22.90 -4.79 22.89
C VAL A 349 -21.54 -5.25 23.36
N ILE A 350 -20.45 -4.70 22.81
CA ILE A 350 -19.08 -4.76 23.33
C ILE A 350 -18.53 -3.35 23.22
N SER A 351 -18.21 -2.70 24.35
CA SER A 351 -17.69 -1.33 24.36
C SER A 351 -16.30 -1.20 24.97
N SER A 352 -15.68 -2.31 25.35
CA SER A 352 -14.32 -2.35 25.90
C SER A 352 -13.50 -3.49 25.29
N VAL A 353 -12.20 -3.26 25.20
CA VAL A 353 -11.23 -4.24 24.70
C VAL A 353 -10.45 -4.85 25.85
N VAL A 354 -9.99 -6.09 25.66
CA VAL A 354 -9.22 -6.84 26.66
C VAL A 354 -7.97 -6.08 27.12
N TYR A 355 -7.72 -6.09 28.43
CA TYR A 355 -6.56 -5.46 29.10
C TYR A 355 -6.37 -3.95 28.83
N ASN A 356 -7.42 -3.23 28.43
CA ASN A 356 -7.30 -1.82 28.01
C ASN A 356 -6.27 -1.62 26.88
N ARG A 357 -6.01 -2.68 26.10
CA ARG A 357 -5.12 -2.67 24.94
C ARG A 357 -5.93 -2.25 23.72
N HIS A 358 -6.02 -0.93 23.55
CA HIS A 358 -6.80 -0.25 22.52
C HIS A 358 -6.26 -0.37 21.09
N PHE A 359 -5.60 -1.48 20.75
CA PHE A 359 -5.02 -1.73 19.45
C PHE A 359 -4.80 -3.23 19.25
N GLY A 360 -4.62 -3.64 17.99
CA GLY A 360 -4.40 -5.02 17.64
C GLY A 360 -4.59 -5.27 16.15
N PHE A 361 -5.07 -6.45 15.81
CA PHE A 361 -5.34 -6.85 14.44
C PHE A 361 -6.71 -7.52 14.30
N THR A 362 -7.21 -7.54 13.07
CA THR A 362 -8.44 -8.21 12.67
C THR A 362 -8.12 -9.33 11.70
N PHE A 363 -8.97 -10.36 11.72
CA PHE A 363 -9.02 -11.36 10.67
C PHE A 363 -10.19 -11.07 9.73
N LYS A 364 -10.01 -11.44 8.47
CA LYS A 364 -11.13 -11.62 7.54
C LYS A 364 -12.09 -12.68 8.09
N GLU A 365 -13.30 -12.70 7.55
CA GLU A 365 -14.22 -13.82 7.74
C GLU A 365 -13.57 -15.15 7.34
N LEU A 366 -13.90 -16.24 8.04
CA LEU A 366 -13.16 -17.50 7.87
C LEU A 366 -13.40 -18.20 6.52
N ALA A 367 -14.38 -17.76 5.73
CA ALA A 367 -14.55 -18.22 4.35
C ALA A 367 -13.66 -17.47 3.36
N ALA A 368 -13.03 -16.35 3.77
CA ALA A 368 -12.13 -15.61 2.90
C ALA A 368 -10.91 -16.47 2.53
N PRO A 369 -10.49 -16.48 1.25
CA PRO A 369 -9.31 -17.23 0.84
C PRO A 369 -8.06 -16.81 1.61
N ALA A 370 -7.38 -17.79 2.20
CA ALA A 370 -6.10 -17.64 2.88
C ALA A 370 -5.27 -18.91 2.70
N VAL A 371 -3.94 -18.76 2.73
CA VAL A 371 -3.02 -19.90 2.61
C VAL A 371 -3.13 -20.78 3.86
N TYR A 372 -3.20 -20.15 5.03
CA TYR A 372 -3.52 -20.82 6.28
C TYR A 372 -4.97 -20.50 6.67
N THR A 373 -5.79 -21.52 6.85
CA THR A 373 -7.19 -21.36 7.29
C THR A 373 -7.29 -21.54 8.81
N PRO A 374 -7.55 -20.46 9.58
CA PRO A 374 -7.71 -20.59 11.02
C PRO A 374 -8.92 -21.44 11.38
N THR A 375 -8.81 -22.21 12.47
CA THR A 375 -9.90 -23.03 12.99
C THR A 375 -10.46 -22.39 14.26
N LEU A 376 -11.72 -21.97 14.24
CA LEU A 376 -12.44 -21.61 15.46
C LEU A 376 -12.78 -22.89 16.24
N ARG A 377 -12.43 -22.94 17.53
CA ARG A 377 -12.60 -24.10 18.39
C ARG A 377 -13.86 -24.00 19.26
N CYS A 378 -14.07 -22.84 19.88
CA CYS A 378 -15.22 -22.59 20.75
C CYS A 378 -15.44 -21.09 20.98
N ALA A 379 -16.61 -20.76 21.53
CA ALA A 379 -17.03 -19.41 21.89
C ALA A 379 -17.51 -19.33 23.34
N TYR A 380 -17.18 -18.23 24.00
CA TYR A 380 -17.72 -17.81 25.28
C TYR A 380 -18.42 -16.46 25.09
N PRO A 381 -19.68 -16.29 25.55
CA PRO A 381 -20.41 -15.03 25.41
C PRO A 381 -19.74 -13.87 26.15
N TYR A 382 -18.85 -14.13 27.11
CA TYR A 382 -18.09 -13.18 27.93
C TYR A 382 -16.66 -13.71 28.15
N ASP A 383 -15.79 -12.93 28.77
CA ASP A 383 -14.48 -13.41 29.26
C ASP A 383 -14.66 -14.67 30.12
N ALA A 384 -13.91 -15.73 29.82
CA ALA A 384 -13.91 -17.00 30.56
C ALA A 384 -12.60 -17.23 31.33
N GLY A 385 -11.61 -16.33 31.19
CA GLY A 385 -10.32 -16.46 31.84
C GLY A 385 -9.55 -17.70 31.38
N THR A 386 -9.53 -17.95 30.06
CA THR A 386 -8.95 -19.18 29.49
C THR A 386 -7.44 -19.33 29.66
N SER A 387 -6.74 -18.27 30.06
CA SER A 387 -5.28 -18.25 30.25
C SER A 387 -4.81 -19.34 31.22
N GLY A 388 -3.91 -20.21 30.75
CA GLY A 388 -3.33 -21.29 31.57
C GLY A 388 -4.23 -22.53 31.73
N SER A 389 -5.42 -22.54 31.12
CA SER A 389 -6.23 -23.77 31.03
C SER A 389 -5.48 -24.85 30.24
N PRO A 390 -5.65 -26.15 30.59
CA PRO A 390 -5.11 -27.26 29.80
C PRO A 390 -5.68 -27.27 28.37
N ASP A 391 -6.99 -27.03 28.25
CA ASP A 391 -7.68 -26.81 26.99
C ASP A 391 -8.77 -25.74 27.19
N PRO A 392 -8.70 -24.61 26.46
CA PRO A 392 -9.60 -23.48 26.64
C PRO A 392 -11.04 -23.80 26.24
N CYS A 393 -11.31 -24.88 25.52
CA CYS A 393 -12.64 -25.26 25.06
C CYS A 393 -13.28 -26.39 25.89
N THR A 394 -12.55 -27.00 26.83
CA THR A 394 -13.10 -28.08 27.67
C THR A 394 -12.94 -27.86 29.17
N PHE A 395 -12.07 -26.93 29.62
CA PHE A 395 -11.86 -26.68 31.05
C PHE A 395 -13.11 -26.21 31.82
N ARG A 396 -14.07 -25.57 31.12
CA ARG A 396 -15.39 -25.19 31.66
C ARG A 396 -16.52 -26.14 31.26
N GLN A 397 -16.18 -27.29 30.67
CA GLN A 397 -17.09 -28.19 29.96
C GLN A 397 -17.73 -27.53 28.73
N VAL A 398 -18.25 -28.35 27.82
CA VAL A 398 -18.99 -27.91 26.65
C VAL A 398 -20.46 -27.73 27.03
N CYS A 399 -21.08 -26.61 26.66
CA CYS A 399 -22.45 -26.26 27.06
C CYS A 399 -23.47 -27.35 26.72
N SER A 400 -23.46 -27.84 25.49
CA SER A 400 -24.35 -28.90 25.04
C SER A 400 -24.15 -30.20 25.82
N ALA A 401 -22.92 -30.54 26.20
CA ALA A 401 -22.60 -31.75 26.96
C ALA A 401 -23.13 -31.72 28.41
N ILE A 402 -23.40 -30.53 28.95
CA ILE A 402 -23.99 -30.36 30.29
C ILE A 402 -25.46 -29.92 30.26
N GLY A 403 -26.11 -30.08 29.10
CA GLY A 403 -27.53 -29.80 28.92
C GLY A 403 -27.90 -28.33 28.81
N ILE A 404 -26.94 -27.44 28.51
CA ILE A 404 -27.21 -26.02 28.29
C ILE A 404 -27.40 -25.79 26.79
N THR A 405 -28.66 -25.76 26.38
CA THR A 405 -29.09 -25.65 24.97
C THR A 405 -29.99 -24.44 24.71
N SER A 406 -30.18 -23.57 25.71
CA SER A 406 -30.98 -22.36 25.56
C SER A 406 -30.40 -21.20 26.37
N VAL A 407 -30.81 -19.98 25.99
CA VAL A 407 -30.46 -18.75 26.70
C VAL A 407 -30.91 -18.84 28.16
N ASP A 408 -32.13 -19.30 28.42
CA ASP A 408 -32.69 -19.40 29.77
C ASP A 408 -31.89 -20.34 30.67
N LEU A 409 -31.46 -21.49 30.13
CA LEU A 409 -30.63 -22.46 30.87
C LEU A 409 -29.25 -21.87 31.20
N TRP A 410 -28.66 -21.14 30.26
CA TRP A 410 -27.38 -20.47 30.51
C TRP A 410 -27.53 -19.36 31.56
N LEU A 411 -28.57 -18.53 31.45
CA LEU A 411 -28.84 -17.44 32.39
C LEU A 411 -29.12 -17.97 33.80
N ALA A 412 -29.94 -19.02 33.93
CA ALA A 412 -30.24 -19.64 35.21
C ALA A 412 -28.98 -20.11 35.94
N ARG A 413 -27.97 -20.59 35.20
CA ARG A 413 -26.73 -21.12 35.77
C ARG A 413 -25.64 -20.06 35.97
N TYR A 414 -25.46 -19.15 35.02
CA TYR A 414 -24.25 -18.33 34.93
C TYR A 414 -24.48 -16.82 35.02
N ARG A 415 -25.72 -16.32 35.00
CA ARG A 415 -25.98 -14.86 35.01
C ARG A 415 -25.30 -14.14 36.17
N GLY A 416 -25.25 -14.75 37.34
CA GLY A 416 -24.59 -14.19 38.53
C GLY A 416 -23.06 -14.18 38.45
N ASN A 417 -22.45 -15.07 37.67
CA ASN A 417 -21.01 -15.12 37.47
C ASN A 417 -20.60 -15.65 36.07
N PRO A 418 -20.75 -14.83 35.01
CA PRO A 418 -20.50 -15.25 33.62
C PRO A 418 -19.12 -15.81 33.30
N ILE A 419 -18.07 -15.47 34.07
CA ILE A 419 -16.71 -15.99 33.87
C ILE A 419 -16.61 -17.51 34.10
N LEU A 420 -17.61 -18.10 34.77
CA LEU A 420 -17.72 -19.54 34.98
C LEU A 420 -18.48 -20.26 33.86
N GLY A 421 -18.91 -19.54 32.83
CA GLY A 421 -19.70 -20.07 31.72
C GLY A 421 -19.01 -21.22 31.00
N CYS A 422 -19.80 -22.17 30.53
CA CYS A 422 -19.37 -23.26 29.65
C CYS A 422 -18.99 -22.75 28.25
N ALA A 423 -18.26 -23.58 27.50
CA ALA A 423 -17.88 -23.31 26.11
C ALA A 423 -18.99 -23.70 25.14
N PHE A 424 -19.37 -22.81 24.23
CA PHE A 424 -20.18 -23.16 23.05
C PHE A 424 -19.27 -23.70 21.95
N SER A 425 -19.66 -24.77 21.27
CA SER A 425 -18.92 -25.30 20.12
C SER A 425 -18.99 -24.37 18.90
N ALA A 426 -18.13 -24.63 17.93
CA ALA A 426 -17.96 -23.80 16.74
C ALA A 426 -19.06 -24.01 15.66
N ASP A 427 -19.97 -24.97 15.85
CA ASP A 427 -21.08 -25.17 14.92
C ASP A 427 -22.06 -23.98 14.92
N ALA A 428 -22.85 -23.87 13.86
CA ALA A 428 -23.72 -22.72 13.63
C ALA A 428 -24.73 -22.50 14.76
N GLU A 429 -25.36 -23.58 15.25
CA GLU A 429 -26.36 -23.52 16.30
C GLU A 429 -25.75 -23.03 17.62
N GLN A 430 -24.66 -23.66 18.07
CA GLN A 430 -24.04 -23.31 19.35
C GLN A 430 -23.34 -21.94 19.30
N PHE A 431 -22.72 -21.59 18.17
CA PHE A 431 -22.13 -20.26 18.01
C PHE A 431 -23.21 -19.17 18.04
N GLN A 432 -24.34 -19.37 17.36
CA GLN A 432 -25.46 -18.42 17.39
C GLN A 432 -26.09 -18.34 18.79
N LEU A 433 -26.24 -19.48 19.50
CA LEU A 433 -26.71 -19.49 20.88
C LEU A 433 -25.78 -18.68 21.80
N SER A 434 -24.46 -18.72 21.58
CA SER A 434 -23.50 -17.89 22.33
C SER A 434 -23.75 -16.38 22.12
N ILE A 435 -24.14 -15.99 20.91
CA ILE A 435 -24.51 -14.62 20.56
C ILE A 435 -25.83 -14.24 21.24
N ASP A 436 -26.82 -15.13 21.23
CA ASP A 436 -28.13 -14.88 21.83
C ASP A 436 -28.07 -14.76 23.35
N VAL A 437 -27.20 -15.53 24.01
CA VAL A 437 -26.88 -15.35 25.44
C VAL A 437 -26.33 -13.95 25.70
N ARG A 438 -25.47 -13.45 24.82
CA ARG A 438 -24.91 -12.11 24.97
C ARG A 438 -25.97 -11.02 24.80
N LYS A 439 -26.88 -11.18 23.84
CA LYS A 439 -28.03 -10.27 23.65
C LYS A 439 -28.92 -10.16 24.89
N ALA A 440 -29.03 -11.24 25.66
CA ALA A 440 -29.90 -11.28 26.83
C ALA A 440 -29.37 -10.50 28.05
N ILE A 441 -28.12 -10.01 28.03
CA ILE A 441 -27.55 -9.17 29.09
C ILE A 441 -26.89 -7.91 28.48
N PRO A 442 -27.67 -7.00 27.87
CA PRO A 442 -27.12 -5.89 27.07
C PRO A 442 -26.37 -4.84 27.91
N ASN A 443 -26.59 -4.80 29.23
CA ASN A 443 -25.90 -3.87 30.14
C ASN A 443 -24.44 -4.27 30.44
N ARG A 444 -24.01 -5.44 29.98
CA ARG A 444 -22.65 -5.93 30.18
C ARG A 444 -21.83 -5.69 28.91
N VAL A 445 -20.77 -4.88 29.06
CA VAL A 445 -20.05 -4.25 27.94
C VAL A 445 -18.59 -4.72 27.78
N ASP A 446 -18.17 -5.69 28.58
CA ASP A 446 -16.86 -6.34 28.49
C ASP A 446 -16.74 -7.20 27.23
N TRP A 447 -15.56 -7.67 26.87
CA TRP A 447 -15.37 -8.47 25.66
C TRP A 447 -15.99 -9.88 25.78
N ASN A 448 -16.23 -10.52 24.64
CA ASN A 448 -16.43 -11.97 24.56
C ASN A 448 -15.10 -12.69 24.28
N GLU A 449 -15.08 -14.00 24.47
CA GLU A 449 -13.88 -14.81 24.28
C GLU A 449 -14.10 -15.90 23.23
N ILE A 450 -13.47 -15.75 22.07
CA ILE A 450 -13.54 -16.68 20.94
C ILE A 450 -12.19 -17.37 20.80
N MET A 451 -12.16 -18.69 20.88
CA MET A 451 -10.90 -19.44 20.81
C MET A 451 -10.65 -19.92 19.41
N LEU A 452 -9.57 -19.46 18.80
CA LEU A 452 -9.01 -20.06 17.58
C LEU A 452 -7.91 -21.05 17.97
N ALA A 453 -7.72 -22.10 17.17
CA ALA A 453 -6.57 -22.99 17.29
C ALA A 453 -5.28 -22.19 17.08
N ALA A 454 -4.21 -22.61 17.76
CA ALA A 454 -2.90 -22.02 17.52
C ALA A 454 -2.40 -22.41 16.12
N TRP A 455 -1.74 -21.46 15.47
CA TRP A 455 -1.13 -21.65 14.15
C TRP A 455 0.40 -21.69 14.25
N PRO A 456 1.10 -22.17 13.20
CA PRO A 456 2.56 -22.10 13.15
C PRO A 456 3.07 -20.67 13.36
N LEU A 457 4.23 -20.51 14.00
CA LEU A 457 4.86 -19.20 14.14
C LEU A 457 5.40 -18.69 12.81
N SER A 458 5.56 -17.38 12.67
CA SER A 458 6.31 -16.77 11.56
C SER A 458 5.71 -17.01 10.17
N ILE A 459 4.38 -17.05 10.07
CA ILE A 459 3.63 -17.16 8.81
C ILE A 459 2.72 -15.94 8.49
N PRO A 460 3.12 -14.68 8.74
CA PRO A 460 2.23 -13.51 8.58
C PRO A 460 1.61 -13.38 7.18
N ASN A 461 2.32 -13.83 6.14
CA ASN A 461 1.84 -13.82 4.76
C ASN A 461 0.81 -14.89 4.42
N GLN A 462 0.60 -15.86 5.31
CA GLN A 462 -0.35 -16.97 5.11
C GLN A 462 -1.66 -16.77 5.88
N LEU A 463 -1.64 -15.94 6.92
CA LEU A 463 -2.79 -15.67 7.78
C LEU A 463 -3.82 -14.76 7.08
N PRO A 464 -5.12 -14.89 7.39
CA PRO A 464 -6.17 -14.01 6.88
C PRO A 464 -6.19 -12.65 7.61
N LEU A 465 -5.03 -12.04 7.84
CA LEU A 465 -4.95 -10.69 8.40
C LEU A 465 -5.65 -9.71 7.44
N GLU A 466 -6.61 -8.95 7.96
CA GLU A 466 -7.38 -7.98 7.16
C GLU A 466 -6.90 -6.55 7.41
N SER A 467 -6.80 -6.17 8.67
CA SER A 467 -6.35 -4.85 9.08
C SER A 467 -5.68 -4.89 10.45
N LEU A 468 -4.95 -3.83 10.75
CA LEU A 468 -4.69 -3.44 12.12
C LEU A 468 -5.83 -2.54 12.59
N TYR A 469 -5.97 -2.37 13.90
CA TYR A 469 -6.90 -1.41 14.44
C TYR A 469 -6.33 -0.68 15.66
N TYR A 470 -6.90 0.49 15.94
CA TYR A 470 -6.86 1.10 17.25
C TYR A 470 -8.26 1.64 17.60
N GLN A 471 -8.60 1.70 18.89
CA GLN A 471 -9.88 2.23 19.35
C GLN A 471 -9.88 3.77 19.21
N SER A 472 -10.98 4.35 18.73
CA SER A 472 -11.17 5.80 18.68
C SER A 472 -10.98 6.44 20.06
N ASP A 473 -10.45 7.66 20.08
CA ASP A 473 -10.20 8.44 21.30
C ASP A 473 -9.29 7.74 22.33
N SER A 474 -8.47 6.79 21.87
CA SER A 474 -7.46 6.10 22.67
C SER A 474 -6.03 6.50 22.29
N GLY A 475 -5.08 6.18 23.16
CA GLY A 475 -3.63 6.28 22.87
C GLY A 475 -3.08 5.12 22.02
N GLY A 476 -3.91 4.31 21.36
CA GLY A 476 -3.49 3.07 20.70
C GLY A 476 -2.85 3.24 19.31
N LEU A 477 -3.02 4.39 18.65
CA LEU A 477 -2.52 4.61 17.29
C LEU A 477 -1.01 4.38 17.13
N PRO A 478 -0.12 4.90 18.00
CA PRO A 478 1.31 4.62 17.89
C PRO A 478 1.65 3.12 17.94
N ASN A 479 0.89 2.33 18.70
CA ASN A 479 1.10 0.88 18.78
C ASN A 479 0.63 0.16 17.52
N ALA A 480 -0.51 0.57 16.93
CA ALA A 480 -0.96 0.05 15.64
C ALA A 480 0.04 0.39 14.52
N GLN A 481 0.59 1.61 14.52
CA GLN A 481 1.64 2.03 13.59
C GLN A 481 2.94 1.21 13.75
N PHE A 482 3.31 0.90 15.00
CA PHE A 482 4.46 0.03 15.27
C PHE A 482 4.25 -1.37 14.69
N ILE A 483 3.07 -1.96 14.90
CA ILE A 483 2.73 -3.28 14.34
C ILE A 483 2.68 -3.23 12.81
N GLN A 484 2.20 -2.13 12.21
CA GLN A 484 2.20 -1.95 10.74
C GLN A 484 3.62 -1.96 10.19
N ASN A 485 4.52 -1.21 10.83
CA ASN A 485 5.91 -1.16 10.43
C ASN A 485 6.59 -2.54 10.61
N ASP A 486 6.37 -3.22 11.73
CA ASP A 486 6.87 -4.59 11.94
C ASP A 486 6.35 -5.55 10.85
N TYR A 487 5.04 -5.56 10.58
CA TYR A 487 4.45 -6.37 9.51
C TYR A 487 5.11 -6.09 8.16
N PHE A 488 5.33 -4.82 7.84
CA PHE A 488 5.98 -4.41 6.60
C PHE A 488 7.42 -4.94 6.52
N GLN A 489 8.21 -4.85 7.60
CA GLN A 489 9.58 -5.39 7.61
C GLN A 489 9.62 -6.91 7.44
N GLN A 490 8.63 -7.63 7.98
CA GLN A 490 8.57 -9.09 7.87
C GLN A 490 8.04 -9.60 6.52
N THR A 491 7.28 -8.78 5.81
CA THR A 491 6.51 -9.26 4.64
C THR A 491 6.74 -8.50 3.34
N GLY A 492 7.25 -7.27 3.42
CA GLY A 492 7.22 -6.30 2.33
C GLY A 492 5.81 -5.88 1.91
N ARG A 493 4.76 -6.21 2.70
CA ARG A 493 3.36 -5.95 2.39
C ARG A 493 2.77 -4.89 3.31
N PHE A 494 1.76 -4.20 2.79
CA PHE A 494 0.99 -3.21 3.53
C PHE A 494 -0.24 -3.83 4.17
N LEU A 495 -0.45 -3.55 5.47
CA LEU A 495 -1.65 -3.93 6.21
C LEU A 495 -2.26 -2.64 6.81
N PRO A 496 -3.46 -2.21 6.39
CA PRO A 496 -3.98 -0.90 6.75
C PRO A 496 -4.44 -0.84 8.21
N ILE A 497 -4.30 0.32 8.84
CA ILE A 497 -4.79 0.60 10.19
C ILE A 497 -6.20 1.20 10.08
N MET A 498 -7.15 0.63 10.79
CA MET A 498 -8.51 1.15 10.95
C MET A 498 -8.68 1.82 12.30
N THR A 499 -9.38 2.95 12.34
CA THR A 499 -9.97 3.44 13.57
C THR A 499 -11.22 2.61 13.87
N MET A 500 -11.29 2.01 15.06
CA MET A 500 -12.43 1.21 15.52
C MET A 500 -13.22 1.99 16.58
N ASN A 501 -14.53 2.11 16.43
CA ASN A 501 -15.38 2.88 17.34
C ASN A 501 -16.40 1.99 18.07
N LEU A 502 -15.93 1.21 19.06
CA LEU A 502 -16.81 0.42 19.94
C LEU A 502 -17.85 1.25 20.72
N GLY A 503 -17.70 2.57 20.81
CA GLY A 503 -18.58 3.47 21.54
C GLY A 503 -19.78 4.00 20.74
N ALA A 504 -19.90 3.65 19.45
CA ALA A 504 -20.98 4.13 18.58
C ALA A 504 -21.92 3.01 18.11
N PRO A 505 -22.78 2.44 18.98
CA PRO A 505 -23.82 1.50 18.55
C PRO A 505 -24.71 2.13 17.47
N GLY A 506 -24.74 1.51 16.28
CA GLY A 506 -25.50 2.02 15.12
C GLY A 506 -24.80 3.11 14.29
N GLY A 507 -23.56 3.48 14.65
CA GLY A 507 -22.70 4.36 13.85
C GLY A 507 -21.73 3.60 12.94
N VAL A 508 -20.82 4.34 12.30
CA VAL A 508 -19.71 3.76 11.53
C VAL A 508 -18.71 3.12 12.51
N MET A 509 -18.57 1.80 12.45
CA MET A 509 -17.73 1.03 13.36
C MET A 509 -16.24 1.12 12.99
N PHE A 510 -15.94 1.15 11.70
CA PHE A 510 -14.57 1.25 11.19
C PHE A 510 -14.43 2.44 10.23
N SER A 511 -13.43 3.28 10.45
CA SER A 511 -13.03 4.33 9.51
C SER A 511 -11.57 4.20 9.13
N TYR A 512 -11.24 4.68 7.93
CA TYR A 512 -9.89 4.68 7.40
C TYR A 512 -9.43 6.11 7.13
N ASP A 513 -8.21 6.42 7.57
CA ASP A 513 -7.56 7.70 7.35
C ASP A 513 -6.12 7.46 6.84
N PRO A 514 -5.80 7.86 5.60
CA PRO A 514 -4.44 7.76 5.06
C PRO A 514 -3.37 8.50 5.90
N ALA A 515 -3.73 9.56 6.62
CA ALA A 515 -2.81 10.32 7.45
C ALA A 515 -2.28 9.52 8.66
N GLN A 516 -3.02 8.49 9.08
CA GLN A 516 -2.67 7.64 10.23
C GLN A 516 -1.76 6.47 9.85
N GLN A 517 -1.50 6.27 8.56
CA GLN A 517 -0.70 5.17 8.04
C GLN A 517 0.79 5.55 7.92
N LEU A 518 1.66 4.54 7.88
CA LEU A 518 3.09 4.64 7.53
C LEU A 518 3.95 5.45 8.50
N ALA A 519 3.47 5.77 9.69
CA ALA A 519 4.32 6.32 10.74
C ALA A 519 5.10 5.17 11.42
N PRO A 520 6.31 5.43 11.97
CA PRO A 520 7.09 4.40 12.66
C PRO A 520 6.37 3.78 13.87
N GLY A 521 5.50 4.56 14.53
CA GLY A 521 4.82 4.17 15.76
C GLY A 521 5.77 4.00 16.95
N ALA A 522 5.27 3.38 18.01
CA ALA A 522 6.03 3.04 19.20
C ALA A 522 5.56 1.71 19.82
N PRO A 523 6.48 0.91 20.39
CA PRO A 523 6.07 -0.26 21.17
C PRO A 523 5.28 0.17 22.41
N SER A 524 4.53 -0.76 22.99
CA SER A 524 3.88 -0.56 24.27
C SER A 524 4.92 -0.32 25.34
N LEU A 525 4.76 0.72 26.16
CA LEU A 525 5.55 0.88 27.37
C LEU A 525 5.37 -0.39 28.20
N SER A 526 6.48 -0.99 28.60
CA SER A 526 6.50 -2.26 29.33
C SER A 526 5.80 -2.12 30.68
N SER A 527 4.49 -2.35 30.71
CA SER A 527 3.76 -2.67 31.93
C SER A 527 3.86 -4.18 32.20
N PHE A 528 5.06 -4.74 32.19
CA PHE A 528 5.31 -5.95 32.96
C PHE A 528 5.43 -5.50 34.41
N GLY A 529 4.28 -5.21 35.02
CA GLY A 529 4.18 -5.21 36.47
C GLY A 529 4.62 -6.60 36.92
N THR A 530 5.75 -6.64 37.64
CA THR A 530 6.07 -7.72 38.55
C THR A 530 4.82 -8.02 39.37
N ARG A 531 4.15 -9.14 39.06
CA ARG A 531 3.18 -9.71 40.00
C ARG A 531 3.99 -10.04 41.25
N PRO A 532 3.63 -9.56 42.45
CA PRO A 532 4.20 -10.11 43.67
C PRO A 532 3.89 -11.59 43.67
N GLN A 533 4.92 -12.43 43.79
CA GLN A 533 4.74 -13.85 44.04
C GLN A 533 3.82 -13.98 45.26
N SER A 534 2.63 -14.56 45.06
CA SER A 534 1.80 -14.97 46.18
C SER A 534 2.54 -16.08 46.90
N THR A 535 3.16 -15.76 48.03
CA THR A 535 3.65 -16.75 48.98
C THR A 535 2.44 -17.47 49.57
N VAL A 536 2.14 -18.66 49.05
CA VAL A 536 1.37 -19.67 49.78
C VAL A 536 2.34 -20.27 50.81
N PRO A 537 2.05 -20.24 52.12
CA PRO A 537 2.86 -20.97 53.08
C PRO A 537 2.58 -22.49 52.94
N PRO A 538 3.60 -23.35 52.99
CA PRO A 538 3.42 -24.80 53.04
C PRO A 538 2.91 -25.23 54.43
N PRO A 539 2.39 -26.47 54.58
CA PRO A 539 1.42 -26.85 55.61
C PRO A 539 1.87 -26.67 57.06
#